data_AF-A0AA52ANB2-F1
#
_entry.id   AF-A0AA52ANB2-F1
#
_cell.length_a   1.000
_cell.length_b   1.000
_cell.length_c   1.000
_cell.angle_alpha   90.00
_cell.angle_beta   90.00
_cell.angle_gamma   90.00
#
_symmetry.space_group_name_H-M   'P 1'
#
loop_
_entity.id
_entity.type
_entity.pdbx_description
1 polymer ?
#
loop_
_entity_poly.entity_id
_entity_poly.type
_entity_poly.pdbx_seq_one_letter_code
_entity_poly.pdbx_strand_id
1 'polypeptide(L)'
;MKVRPGDTVDLTLRNCTDPSQGGRAQGSLVGGNTTARSPIENTELTPSVNAGEAATLEGVASISSNAKPGNNETIYFVCNSNPDKVVDVPVFIAPD
;
A
#
# COMPACT_ATOMS: atom_id res chain seq x y z
N MET A 1 -9.42 -5.09 -4.88
CA MET A 1 -8.79 -4.84 -6.21
C MET A 1 -8.26 -6.16 -6.76
N LYS A 2 -8.19 -6.35 -8.09
CA LYS A 2 -7.59 -7.55 -8.72
C LYS A 2 -6.27 -7.16 -9.38
N VAL A 3 -5.19 -7.86 -9.07
CA VAL A 3 -3.82 -7.59 -9.54
C VAL A 3 -3.08 -8.90 -9.83
N ARG A 4 -1.99 -8.88 -10.58
CA ARG A 4 -1.11 -10.02 -10.84
C ARG A 4 0.29 -9.80 -10.26
N PRO A 5 1.05 -10.88 -9.98
CA PRO A 5 2.46 -10.76 -9.67
C PRO A 5 3.20 -9.96 -10.75
N GLY A 6 4.02 -8.99 -10.33
CA GLY A 6 4.74 -8.09 -11.24
C GLY A 6 3.95 -6.88 -11.74
N ASP A 7 2.64 -6.80 -11.49
CA ASP A 7 1.88 -5.59 -11.80
C ASP A 7 2.41 -4.41 -10.98
N THR A 8 2.39 -3.23 -11.59
CA THR A 8 2.59 -1.96 -10.87
C THR A 8 1.23 -1.36 -10.57
N VAL A 9 1.03 -0.94 -9.31
CA VAL A 9 -0.20 -0.32 -8.84
C VAL A 9 0.06 1.06 -8.29
N ASP A 10 -0.84 1.98 -8.63
CA ASP A 10 -0.92 3.29 -8.00
C ASP A 10 -1.60 3.16 -6.64
N LEU A 11 -0.98 3.78 -5.65
CA LEU A 11 -1.41 3.78 -4.26
C LEU A 11 -1.93 5.17 -3.93
N THR A 12 -3.14 5.26 -3.40
CA THR A 12 -3.74 6.53 -3.00
C THR A 12 -4.35 6.39 -1.61
N LEU A 13 -3.88 7.21 -0.67
CA LEU A 13 -4.43 7.33 0.67
C LEU A 13 -5.06 8.72 0.83
N ARG A 14 -6.32 8.79 1.22
CA ARG A 14 -7.07 10.04 1.39
C ARG A 14 -7.38 10.28 2.86
N ASN A 15 -7.75 11.51 3.17
CA ASN A 15 -8.20 11.95 4.51
C ASN A 15 -7.12 11.84 5.59
N CYS A 16 -5.85 12.08 5.24
CA CYS A 16 -4.82 12.32 6.26
C CYS A 16 -5.07 13.66 6.95
N THR A 17 -4.85 13.77 8.26
CA THR A 17 -5.06 15.07 8.96
C THR A 17 -4.06 16.12 8.48
N ASP A 18 -2.81 15.68 8.29
CA ASP A 18 -1.74 16.47 7.70
C ASP A 18 -0.99 15.60 6.68
N PRO A 19 -1.20 15.83 5.36
CA PRO A 19 -0.53 15.05 4.32
C PRO A 19 0.95 15.41 4.20
N SER A 20 1.39 16.60 4.64
CA SER A 20 2.80 17.02 4.49
C SER A 20 3.80 16.14 5.22
N GLN A 21 3.33 15.41 6.25
CA GLN A 21 4.11 14.43 7.00
C GLN A 21 4.30 13.10 6.26
N GLY A 22 3.65 12.93 5.10
CA GLY A 22 3.69 11.70 4.32
C GLY A 22 2.98 10.53 4.99
N GLY A 23 3.25 9.34 4.47
CA GLY A 23 2.66 8.10 4.95
C GLY A 23 3.35 6.89 4.37
N ARG A 24 2.76 5.73 4.60
CA ARG A 24 3.32 4.46 4.15
C ARG A 24 2.23 3.48 3.75
N ALA A 25 2.51 2.71 2.71
CA ALA A 25 1.79 1.49 2.37
C ALA A 25 2.70 0.28 2.53
N GLN A 26 2.15 -0.87 2.91
CA GLN A 26 2.92 -2.11 3.05
C GLN A 26 2.05 -3.36 2.98
N GLY A 27 2.64 -4.48 2.58
CA GLY A 27 2.03 -5.80 2.73
C GLY A 27 2.18 -6.41 4.13
N SER A 28 1.59 -7.59 4.30
CA SER A 28 1.77 -8.49 5.45
C SER A 28 3.18 -9.10 5.46
N LEU A 29 3.74 -9.35 6.65
CA LEU A 29 5.04 -10.02 6.77
C LEU A 29 4.98 -11.45 6.24
N VAL A 30 5.97 -11.81 5.42
CA VAL A 30 6.14 -13.17 4.90
C VAL A 30 6.95 -13.99 5.92
N GLY A 31 6.31 -14.36 7.01
CA GLY A 31 6.89 -15.22 8.07
C GLY A 31 7.70 -14.48 9.14
N GLY A 32 7.89 -15.14 10.30
CA GLY A 32 8.37 -14.51 11.54
C GLY A 32 9.85 -14.10 11.59
N ASN A 33 10.67 -14.52 10.62
CA ASN A 33 12.12 -14.26 10.59
C ASN A 33 12.56 -13.46 9.37
N THR A 34 11.64 -12.82 8.64
CA THR A 34 11.96 -12.01 7.46
C THR A 34 11.41 -10.60 7.61
N THR A 35 11.99 -9.65 6.88
CA THR A 35 11.41 -8.31 6.71
C THR A 35 10.59 -8.20 5.42
N ALA A 36 10.51 -9.28 4.64
CA ALA A 36 9.84 -9.31 3.35
C ALA A 36 8.33 -9.19 3.54
N ARG A 37 7.67 -8.51 2.61
CA ARG A 37 6.23 -8.24 2.70
C ARG A 37 5.50 -8.60 1.41
N SER A 38 4.27 -9.07 1.58
CA SER A 38 3.38 -9.47 0.50
C SER A 38 2.00 -8.84 0.70
N PRO A 39 1.37 -8.27 -0.34
CA PRO A 39 1.75 -8.41 -1.75
C PRO A 39 2.70 -7.32 -2.25
N ILE A 40 2.93 -6.27 -1.46
CA ILE A 40 3.89 -5.22 -1.75
C ILE A 40 4.92 -5.09 -0.63
N GLU A 41 6.10 -4.60 -0.98
CA GLU A 41 7.10 -4.15 -0.01
C GLU A 41 6.68 -2.85 0.67
N ASN A 42 7.54 -2.32 1.54
CA ASN A 42 7.31 -1.00 2.13
C ASN A 42 7.40 0.07 1.04
N THR A 43 6.37 0.88 0.94
CA THR A 43 6.29 1.98 -0.02
C THR A 43 5.95 3.27 0.71
N GLU A 44 6.79 4.27 0.56
CA GLU A 44 6.51 5.62 1.07
C GLU A 44 5.43 6.29 0.22
N LEU A 45 4.54 7.03 0.88
CA LEU A 45 3.50 7.83 0.24
C LEU A 45 3.81 9.30 0.49
N THR A 46 3.81 10.09 -0.58
CA THR A 46 4.13 11.52 -0.55
C THR A 46 2.89 12.36 -0.85
N PRO A 47 2.83 13.62 -0.40
CA PRO A 47 1.73 14.51 -0.76
C PRO A 47 1.55 14.58 -2.28
N SER A 48 0.32 14.40 -2.76
CA SER A 48 0.05 14.60 -4.19
C SER A 48 0.25 16.07 -4.55
N VAL A 49 0.91 16.34 -5.68
CA VAL A 49 1.12 17.70 -6.20
C VAL A 49 -0.18 18.40 -6.59
N ASN A 50 -1.27 17.64 -6.78
CA ASN A 50 -2.61 18.14 -7.09
C ASN A 50 -3.50 18.26 -5.84
N ALA A 51 -2.94 18.10 -4.62
CA ALA A 51 -3.68 18.03 -3.36
C ALA A 51 -4.25 19.37 -2.86
N GLY A 52 -4.66 20.26 -3.76
CA GLY A 52 -5.30 21.54 -3.43
C GLY A 52 -6.57 21.40 -2.57
N GLU A 53 -7.23 20.24 -2.53
CA GLU A 53 -8.51 20.09 -1.81
C GLU A 53 -8.73 18.78 -1.04
N ALA A 54 -7.86 17.77 -1.17
CA ALA A 54 -8.02 16.53 -0.43
C ALA A 54 -6.67 16.15 0.13
N ALA A 55 -6.53 16.06 1.45
CA ALA A 55 -5.34 15.60 2.14
C ALA A 55 -4.98 14.16 1.71
N THR A 56 -4.28 14.07 0.58
CA THR A 56 -4.09 12.86 -0.21
C THR A 56 -2.60 12.61 -0.34
N LEU A 57 -2.23 11.35 -0.10
CA LEU A 57 -0.90 10.82 -0.33
C LEU A 57 -0.94 9.84 -1.48
N GLU A 58 0.09 9.87 -2.30
CA GLU A 58 0.24 9.01 -3.47
C GLU A 58 1.59 8.30 -3.44
N GLY A 59 1.63 7.13 -4.06
CA GLY A 59 2.84 6.35 -4.25
C GLY A 59 2.61 5.27 -5.30
N VAL A 60 3.66 4.53 -5.63
CA VAL A 60 3.61 3.46 -6.62
C VAL A 60 4.30 2.24 -6.03
N ALA A 61 3.66 1.08 -6.13
CA ALA A 61 4.23 -0.17 -5.67
C ALA A 61 4.12 -1.25 -6.74
N SER A 62 5.11 -2.14 -6.78
CA SER A 62 5.03 -3.36 -7.56
C SER A 62 4.48 -4.49 -6.69
N ILE A 63 3.55 -5.25 -7.23
CA ILE A 63 3.11 -6.51 -6.66
C ILE A 63 4.28 -7.50 -6.76
N SER A 64 4.68 -8.05 -5.63
CA SER A 64 5.76 -9.01 -5.52
C SER A 64 5.58 -10.16 -6.52
N SER A 65 6.65 -10.53 -7.21
CA SER A 65 6.67 -11.73 -8.06
C SER A 65 6.42 -13.02 -7.29
N ASN A 66 6.60 -12.97 -5.95
CA ASN A 66 6.34 -14.09 -5.05
C ASN A 66 4.94 -14.05 -4.41
N ALA A 67 4.11 -13.04 -4.73
CA ALA A 67 2.73 -12.98 -4.26
C ALA A 67 1.97 -14.21 -4.78
N LYS A 68 1.22 -14.88 -3.90
CA LYS A 68 0.67 -16.20 -4.22
C LYS A 68 -0.59 -16.06 -5.09
N PRO A 69 -0.60 -16.55 -6.34
CA PRO A 69 -1.79 -16.45 -7.18
C PRO A 69 -2.96 -17.23 -6.61
N GLY A 70 -4.18 -16.72 -6.80
CA GLY A 70 -5.42 -17.27 -6.25
C GLY A 70 -5.72 -16.87 -4.81
N ASN A 71 -4.86 -16.08 -4.15
CA ASN A 71 -5.05 -15.67 -2.76
C ASN A 71 -5.58 -14.23 -2.62
N ASN A 72 -6.35 -14.01 -1.55
CA ASN A 72 -6.61 -12.68 -1.05
C ASN A 72 -5.48 -12.26 -0.11
N GLU A 73 -4.92 -11.10 -0.36
CA GLU A 73 -3.93 -10.44 0.49
C GLU A 73 -4.43 -9.04 0.87
N THR A 74 -3.66 -8.32 1.69
CA THR A 74 -4.05 -7.00 2.18
C THR A 74 -2.87 -6.05 2.09
N ILE A 75 -3.13 -4.85 1.57
CA ILE A 75 -2.21 -3.73 1.62
C ILE A 75 -2.70 -2.80 2.74
N TYR A 76 -1.82 -2.52 3.68
CA TYR A 76 -2.07 -1.62 4.81
C TYR A 76 -1.51 -0.25 4.50
N PHE A 77 -2.30 0.78 4.77
CA PHE A 77 -1.93 2.18 4.58
C PHE A 77 -2.00 2.93 5.90
N VAL A 78 -1.05 3.85 6.13
CA VAL A 78 -1.00 4.69 7.33
C VAL A 78 -0.56 6.09 6.95
N CYS A 79 -1.26 7.10 7.46
CA CYS A 79 -0.79 8.49 7.45
C CYS A 79 0.15 8.70 8.63
N ASN A 80 1.31 9.33 8.43
CA ASN A 80 2.22 9.60 9.55
C ASN A 80 1.62 10.58 10.58
N SER A 81 0.71 11.45 10.13
CA SER A 81 -0.05 12.36 11.00
C SER A 81 -1.10 11.67 11.86
N ASN A 82 -1.42 10.40 11.60
CA ASN A 82 -2.38 9.58 12.36
C ASN A 82 -1.94 8.11 12.37
N PRO A 83 -0.85 7.75 13.07
CA PRO A 83 -0.26 6.41 12.99
C PRO A 83 -1.19 5.30 13.51
N ASP A 84 -2.12 5.63 14.41
CA ASP A 84 -3.09 4.68 14.96
C ASP A 84 -4.25 4.36 14.01
N LYS A 85 -4.39 5.10 12.89
CA LYS A 85 -5.41 4.87 11.87
C LYS A 85 -4.82 4.12 10.68
N VAL A 86 -4.92 2.79 10.74
CA VAL A 86 -4.55 1.91 9.63
C VAL A 86 -5.76 1.73 8.70
N VAL A 87 -5.53 1.82 7.40
CA VAL A 87 -6.52 1.52 6.36
C VAL A 87 -6.13 0.24 5.65
N ASP A 88 -7.04 -0.72 5.63
CA ASP A 88 -6.83 -2.07 5.09
C ASP A 88 -7.50 -2.18 3.72
N VAL A 89 -6.73 -2.51 2.68
CA VAL A 89 -7.25 -2.69 1.32
C VAL A 89 -7.08 -4.14 0.89
N PRO A 90 -8.18 -4.92 0.76
CA PRO A 90 -8.11 -6.28 0.27
C PRO A 90 -7.80 -6.30 -1.23
N VAL A 91 -6.83 -7.12 -1.59
CA VAL A 91 -6.39 -7.35 -2.97
C VAL A 91 -6.39 -8.83 -3.29
N PHE A 92 -6.98 -9.19 -4.43
CA PHE A 92 -6.97 -10.55 -4.94
C PHE A 92 -5.82 -10.67 -5.95
N ILE A 93 -4.90 -11.58 -5.68
CA ILE A 93 -3.80 -11.93 -6.59
C ILE A 93 -4.36 -12.91 -7.61
N ALA A 94 -4.57 -12.44 -8.83
CA ALA A 94 -5.08 -13.25 -9.91
C ALA A 94 -4.03 -14.29 -10.36
N PRO A 95 -4.47 -15.50 -10.74
CA PRO A 95 -3.66 -16.38 -11.57
C PRO A 95 -3.38 -15.73 -12.93
N ASP A 96 -2.26 -16.12 -13.54
CA ASP A 96 -1.90 -15.70 -14.90
C ASP A 96 -2.96 -16.05 -15.93
#